data_AF-A0A0Q8XB12-F1
#
_entry.id   AF-A0A0Q8XB12-F1
#
_cell.length_a   1.000
_cell.length_b   1.000
_cell.length_c   1.000
_cell.angle_alpha   90.00
_cell.angle_beta   90.00
_cell.angle_gamma   90.00
#
_symmetry.space_group_name_H-M   'P 1'
#
loop_
_entity.id
_entity.type
_entity.pdbx_description
1 polymer ?
#
loop_
_entity_poly.entity_id
_entity_poly.type
_entity_poly.pdbx_seq_one_letter_code
_entity_poly.pdbx_strand_id
1 'polypeptide(L)'
;MIQLIRYAAITLSLLALPAWAADLLPPPVNGITFDEWAAGNARLADNQSLASVLGTLEVSEVKWNQANEAFTKVLGEGDPGSHLFQRYGKVFANPAAGRYAATADQPRVLGKLATFEDYASLQAHLEVAAEAGLDAVDVLKEHGLSVYEFSQEARPWVEKMARAAGGDGGFERMTLIRERYDAQYRQRYGLTARAAQ
;
A
#
# COMPACT_ATOMS: atom_id res chain seq x y z
N MET A 1 68.19 -25.90 30.81
CA MET A 1 66.77 -26.14 31.20
C MET A 1 66.21 -24.81 31.68
N ILE A 2 65.66 -23.97 30.79
CA ILE A 2 64.21 -23.82 30.47
C ILE A 2 63.41 -23.62 31.78
N GLN A 3 62.90 -22.44 32.14
CA GLN A 3 61.70 -21.79 31.58
C GLN A 3 61.63 -20.31 32.04
N LEU A 4 61.50 -19.39 31.07
CA LEU A 4 61.01 -18.02 31.27
C LEU A 4 59.48 -18.08 31.15
N ILE A 5 58.74 -17.86 32.25
CA ILE A 5 57.28 -17.70 32.19
C ILE A 5 56.96 -16.20 32.20
N ARG A 6 56.84 -15.65 30.99
CA ARG A 6 56.10 -14.41 30.72
C ARG A 6 54.74 -14.84 30.17
N TYR A 7 53.66 -14.62 30.91
CA TYR A 7 52.33 -14.57 30.31
C TYR A 7 51.68 -13.25 30.66
N ALA A 8 51.69 -12.38 29.65
CA ALA A 8 50.86 -11.20 29.59
C ALA A 8 49.39 -11.65 29.60
N ALA A 9 48.60 -11.04 30.49
CA ALA A 9 47.15 -11.12 30.43
C ALA A 9 46.69 -10.43 29.14
N ILE A 10 46.35 -11.22 28.12
CA ILE A 10 45.64 -10.73 26.94
C ILE A 10 44.19 -10.55 27.38
N THR A 11 43.82 -9.31 27.66
CA THR A 11 42.42 -8.90 27.73
C THR A 11 41.79 -9.20 26.37
N LEU A 12 40.97 -10.24 26.34
CA LEU A 12 40.09 -10.54 25.21
C LEU A 12 39.01 -9.45 25.18
N SER A 13 39.34 -8.31 24.58
CA SER A 13 38.34 -7.32 24.19
C SER A 13 37.43 -7.98 23.16
N LEU A 14 36.27 -8.43 23.64
CA LEU A 14 35.10 -8.70 22.80
C LEU A 14 34.78 -7.40 22.06
N LEU A 15 35.32 -7.27 20.85
CA LEU A 15 34.82 -6.34 19.86
C LEU A 15 33.38 -6.79 19.56
N ALA A 16 32.42 -6.16 20.23
CA ALA A 16 31.05 -6.12 19.77
C ALA A 16 31.11 -5.50 18.37
N LEU A 17 31.01 -6.34 17.34
CA LEU A 17 30.83 -5.87 15.98
C LEU A 17 29.53 -5.05 15.98
N PRO A 18 29.56 -3.77 15.52
CA PRO A 18 28.32 -3.06 15.30
C PRO A 18 27.52 -3.83 14.25
N ALA A 19 26.33 -4.29 14.62
CA ALA A 19 25.38 -4.94 13.73
C ALA A 19 24.85 -3.91 12.72
N TRP A 20 25.66 -3.56 11.74
CA TRP A 20 25.25 -2.83 10.56
C TRP A 20 25.24 -3.82 9.41
N ALA A 21 24.16 -4.61 9.30
CA ALA A 21 23.95 -5.50 8.15
C ALA A 21 22.46 -5.90 8.03
N ALA A 22 21.76 -5.16 7.16
CA ALA A 22 20.45 -5.44 6.56
C ALA A 22 19.22 -5.54 7.49
N ASP A 23 18.27 -4.63 7.26
CA ASP A 23 16.84 -4.83 7.54
C ASP A 23 16.35 -6.13 6.88
N LEU A 24 16.50 -7.24 7.60
CA LEU A 24 16.05 -8.56 7.20
C LEU A 24 14.53 -8.60 7.19
N LEU A 25 13.95 -9.18 6.15
CA LEU A 25 12.52 -9.46 6.12
C LEU A 25 12.16 -10.41 7.27
N PRO A 26 10.96 -10.26 7.87
CA PRO A 26 10.52 -11.17 8.92
C PRO A 26 10.50 -12.61 8.39
N PRO A 27 10.78 -13.60 9.26
CA PRO A 27 10.76 -15.00 8.86
C PRO A 27 9.36 -15.40 8.37
N PRO A 28 9.25 -16.40 7.48
CA PRO A 28 7.96 -16.92 7.04
C PRO A 28 7.10 -17.39 8.22
N VAL A 29 5.79 -17.12 8.15
CA VAL A 29 4.81 -17.56 9.15
C VAL A 29 3.91 -18.59 8.50
N ASN A 30 3.82 -19.80 9.06
CA ASN A 30 3.04 -20.91 8.51
C ASN A 30 3.39 -21.28 7.04
N GLY A 31 4.64 -21.04 6.64
CA GLY A 31 5.09 -21.27 5.26
C GLY A 31 4.69 -20.16 4.28
N ILE A 32 4.17 -19.03 4.77
CA ILE A 32 3.87 -17.83 3.97
C ILE A 32 5.02 -16.84 4.17
N THR A 33 5.67 -16.43 3.08
CA THR A 33 6.71 -15.40 3.14
C THR A 33 6.08 -14.00 3.23
N PHE A 34 6.86 -13.01 3.68
CA PHE A 34 6.40 -11.62 3.72
C PHE A 34 5.93 -11.11 2.34
N ASP A 35 6.66 -11.47 1.28
CA ASP A 35 6.31 -11.09 -0.08
C ASP A 35 5.03 -11.78 -0.56
N GLU A 36 4.84 -13.05 -0.24
CA GLU A 36 3.60 -13.77 -0.57
C GLU A 36 2.39 -13.18 0.16
N TRP A 37 2.56 -12.79 1.43
CA TRP A 37 1.53 -12.08 2.17
C TRP A 37 1.23 -10.70 1.55
N ALA A 38 2.24 -9.91 1.22
CA ALA A 38 2.05 -8.61 0.55
C ALA A 38 1.35 -8.76 -0.82
N ALA A 39 1.73 -9.77 -1.61
CA ALA A 39 1.09 -10.10 -2.88
C ALA A 39 -0.35 -10.61 -2.72
N GLY A 40 -0.63 -11.34 -1.63
CA GLY A 40 -1.99 -11.73 -1.26
C GLY A 40 -2.86 -10.54 -0.90
N ASN A 41 -2.34 -9.57 -0.13
CA ASN A 41 -3.06 -8.34 0.19
C ASN A 41 -3.38 -7.49 -1.05
N ALA A 42 -2.44 -7.38 -2.00
CA ALA A 42 -2.70 -6.71 -3.27
C ALA A 42 -3.88 -7.33 -4.03
N ARG A 43 -3.98 -8.68 -4.03
CA ARG A 43 -5.07 -9.41 -4.67
C ARG A 43 -6.40 -9.21 -3.97
N LEU A 44 -6.42 -9.25 -2.64
CA LEU A 44 -7.63 -8.95 -1.86
C LEU A 44 -8.09 -7.51 -2.12
N ALA A 45 -7.16 -6.55 -2.16
CA ALA A 45 -7.45 -5.17 -2.51
C ALA A 45 -7.94 -5.00 -3.96
N ASP A 46 -7.61 -5.96 -4.84
CA ASP A 46 -8.11 -6.06 -6.21
C ASP A 46 -9.40 -6.90 -6.34
N ASN A 47 -10.11 -7.13 -5.24
CA ASN A 47 -11.34 -7.92 -5.17
C ASN A 47 -11.19 -9.41 -5.54
N GLN A 48 -9.98 -9.96 -5.62
CA GLN A 48 -9.83 -11.41 -5.68
C GLN A 48 -10.31 -12.05 -4.38
N SER A 49 -10.93 -13.23 -4.46
CA SER A 49 -11.49 -13.87 -3.29
C SER A 49 -10.40 -14.40 -2.35
N LEU A 50 -10.68 -14.39 -1.05
CA LEU A 50 -9.81 -15.04 -0.06
C LEU A 50 -9.57 -16.51 -0.40
N ALA A 51 -10.59 -17.22 -0.90
CA ALA A 51 -10.43 -18.61 -1.34
C ALA A 51 -9.38 -18.76 -2.46
N SER A 52 -9.30 -17.82 -3.41
CA SER A 52 -8.26 -17.82 -4.47
C SER A 52 -6.86 -17.62 -3.90
N VAL A 53 -6.72 -16.69 -2.96
CA VAL A 53 -5.46 -16.40 -2.24
C VAL A 53 -5.00 -17.63 -1.45
N LEU A 54 -5.89 -18.22 -0.65
CA LEU A 54 -5.62 -19.42 0.14
C LEU A 54 -5.26 -20.62 -0.75
N GLY A 55 -5.96 -20.79 -1.87
CA GLY A 55 -5.71 -21.85 -2.84
C GLY A 55 -4.33 -21.73 -3.50
N THR A 56 -3.94 -20.51 -3.91
CA THR A 56 -2.61 -20.28 -4.49
C THR A 56 -1.49 -20.54 -3.49
N LEU A 57 -1.72 -20.19 -2.23
CA LEU A 57 -0.77 -20.38 -1.14
C LEU A 57 -0.91 -21.76 -0.46
N GLU A 58 -1.80 -22.63 -0.90
CA GLU A 58 -2.01 -23.97 -0.34
C GLU A 58 -2.09 -23.98 1.21
N VAL A 59 -2.78 -22.98 1.79
CA VAL A 59 -2.91 -22.79 3.25
C VAL A 59 -4.37 -22.71 3.67
N SER A 60 -4.63 -23.01 4.95
CA SER A 60 -5.94 -22.74 5.54
C SER A 60 -6.10 -21.27 5.92
N GLU A 61 -7.35 -20.84 6.06
CA GLU A 61 -7.68 -19.49 6.54
C GLU A 61 -7.06 -19.19 7.92
N VAL A 62 -7.02 -20.18 8.82
CA VAL A 62 -6.37 -20.05 10.13
C VAL A 62 -4.88 -19.70 9.99
N LYS A 63 -4.17 -20.38 9.08
CA LYS A 63 -2.74 -20.12 8.83
C LYS A 63 -2.52 -18.75 8.20
N TRP A 64 -3.40 -18.34 7.28
CA TRP A 64 -3.39 -17.00 6.69
C TRP A 64 -3.60 -15.92 7.74
N ASN A 65 -4.61 -16.05 8.60
CA ASN A 65 -4.92 -15.06 9.63
C ASN A 65 -3.75 -14.88 10.62
N GLN A 66 -3.10 -15.97 11.02
CA GLN A 66 -1.90 -15.91 11.86
C GLN A 66 -0.72 -15.20 11.18
N ALA A 67 -0.48 -15.47 9.89
CA ALA A 67 0.53 -14.76 9.12
C ALA A 67 0.16 -13.28 8.96
N ASN A 68 -1.12 -12.99 8.71
CA ASN A 68 -1.63 -11.64 8.55
C ASN A 68 -1.44 -10.81 9.82
N GLU A 69 -1.80 -11.36 10.99
CA GLU A 69 -1.58 -10.71 12.28
C GLU A 69 -0.08 -10.45 12.52
N ALA A 70 0.77 -11.47 12.32
CA ALA A 70 2.21 -11.35 12.55
C ALA A 70 2.87 -10.30 11.66
N PHE A 71 2.60 -10.33 10.34
CA PHE A 71 3.20 -9.39 9.41
C PHE A 71 2.61 -7.99 9.52
N THR A 72 1.32 -7.85 9.80
CA THR A 72 0.71 -6.53 10.06
C THR A 72 1.30 -5.90 11.31
N LYS A 73 1.54 -6.68 12.37
CA LYS A 73 2.18 -6.19 13.59
C LYS A 73 3.58 -5.67 13.31
N VAL A 74 4.42 -6.48 12.65
CA VAL A 74 5.81 -6.06 12.34
C VAL A 74 5.83 -4.85 11.40
N LEU A 75 4.93 -4.79 10.42
CA LEU A 75 4.82 -3.62 9.55
C LEU A 75 4.35 -2.39 10.34
N GLY A 76 3.36 -2.51 11.23
CA GLY A 76 2.82 -1.40 12.03
C GLY A 76 3.79 -0.88 13.10
N GLU A 77 4.72 -1.70 13.58
CA GLU A 77 5.79 -1.29 14.51
C GLU A 77 6.98 -0.63 13.78
N GLY A 78 7.08 -0.77 12.45
CA GLY A 78 8.17 -0.23 11.64
C GLY A 78 8.02 1.25 11.29
N ASP A 79 9.14 1.88 10.91
CA ASP A 79 9.14 3.22 10.33
C ASP A 79 8.59 3.16 8.89
N PRO A 80 7.63 4.01 8.46
CA PRO A 80 7.19 4.13 7.07
C PRO A 80 8.32 4.30 6.04
N GLY A 81 9.47 4.84 6.43
CA GLY A 81 10.68 4.95 5.60
C GLY A 81 11.56 3.69 5.55
N SER A 82 11.28 2.67 6.37
CA SER A 82 12.09 1.46 6.50
C SER A 82 12.10 0.60 5.23
N HIS A 83 13.13 -0.26 5.11
CA HIS A 83 13.22 -1.21 4.01
C HIS A 83 12.02 -2.18 3.97
N LEU A 84 11.43 -2.50 5.13
CA LEU A 84 10.25 -3.36 5.21
C LEU A 84 9.02 -2.73 4.54
N PHE A 85 8.73 -1.46 4.84
CA PHE A 85 7.66 -0.72 4.20
C PHE A 85 7.89 -0.55 2.70
N GLN A 86 9.13 -0.23 2.31
CA GLN A 86 9.51 -0.15 0.90
C GLN A 86 9.31 -1.49 0.19
N ARG A 87 9.67 -2.61 0.84
CA ARG A 87 9.45 -3.95 0.29
C ARG A 87 7.97 -4.27 0.15
N TYR A 88 7.17 -4.01 1.18
CA TYR A 88 5.72 -4.19 1.13
C TYR A 88 5.12 -3.42 -0.04
N GLY A 89 5.40 -2.12 -0.16
CA GLY A 89 4.88 -1.28 -1.24
C GLY A 89 5.33 -1.76 -2.62
N LYS A 90 6.57 -2.22 -2.76
CA LYS A 90 7.10 -2.77 -4.02
C LYS A 90 6.37 -4.04 -4.44
N VAL A 91 6.17 -4.98 -3.52
CA VAL A 91 5.48 -6.25 -3.81
C VAL A 91 3.98 -6.02 -3.98
N PHE A 92 3.38 -5.11 -3.20
CA PHE A 92 1.99 -4.75 -3.37
C PHE A 92 1.75 -4.20 -4.79
N ALA A 93 2.59 -3.28 -5.27
CA ALA A 93 2.49 -2.71 -6.62
C ALA A 93 2.72 -3.74 -7.74
N ASN A 94 3.60 -4.72 -7.54
CA ASN A 94 3.83 -5.83 -8.47
C ASN A 94 3.71 -7.18 -7.75
N PRO A 95 2.48 -7.73 -7.66
CA PRO A 95 2.19 -8.84 -6.77
C PRO A 95 2.50 -10.21 -7.41
N ALA A 96 3.36 -10.26 -8.43
CA ALA A 96 3.91 -11.48 -9.00
C ALA A 96 5.08 -12.01 -8.14
N ALA A 97 4.83 -12.33 -6.87
CA ALA A 97 5.84 -12.76 -5.91
C ALA A 97 5.58 -14.16 -5.34
N GLY A 98 6.66 -14.92 -5.08
CA GLY A 98 6.58 -16.29 -4.57
C GLY A 98 5.70 -17.18 -5.45
N ARG A 99 4.77 -17.91 -4.83
CA ARG A 99 3.80 -18.75 -5.57
C ARG A 99 2.89 -17.98 -6.52
N TYR A 100 2.70 -16.68 -6.30
CA TYR A 100 1.95 -15.84 -7.23
C TYR A 100 2.70 -15.50 -8.51
N ALA A 101 4.02 -15.72 -8.60
CA ALA A 101 4.78 -15.40 -9.81
C ALA A 101 4.32 -16.17 -11.05
N ALA A 102 3.75 -17.37 -10.85
CA ALA A 102 3.27 -18.24 -11.92
C ALA A 102 1.76 -18.12 -12.20
N THR A 103 1.02 -17.27 -11.48
CA THR A 103 -0.43 -17.17 -11.69
C THR A 103 -0.75 -16.30 -12.91
N ALA A 104 -1.67 -16.76 -13.74
CA ALA A 104 -2.13 -16.02 -14.92
C ALA A 104 -3.02 -14.81 -14.56
N ASP A 105 -3.70 -14.89 -13.42
CA ASP A 105 -4.62 -13.87 -12.92
C ASP A 105 -3.91 -12.88 -11.99
N GLN A 106 -2.97 -12.11 -12.58
CA GLN A 106 -2.34 -10.99 -11.91
C GLN A 106 -3.33 -9.81 -11.83
N PRO A 107 -3.39 -9.09 -10.70
CA PRO A 107 -4.07 -7.80 -10.62
C PRO A 107 -3.68 -6.88 -11.78
N ARG A 108 -4.68 -6.19 -12.34
CA ARG A 108 -4.49 -5.34 -13.53
C ARG A 108 -5.01 -3.94 -13.28
N VAL A 109 -4.26 -2.98 -13.79
CA VAL A 109 -4.65 -1.58 -13.83
C VAL A 109 -5.27 -1.31 -15.19
N LEU A 110 -6.52 -0.86 -15.21
CA LEU A 110 -7.30 -0.71 -16.45
C LEU A 110 -7.34 0.74 -16.98
N GLY A 111 -6.79 1.70 -16.24
CA GLY A 111 -6.78 3.11 -16.63
C GLY A 111 -8.15 3.74 -16.49
N LYS A 112 -8.88 3.41 -15.43
CA LYS A 112 -10.21 3.96 -15.12
C LYS A 112 -10.13 5.44 -14.71
N LEU A 113 -8.99 5.88 -14.19
CA LEU A 113 -8.66 7.26 -13.87
C LEU A 113 -7.71 7.83 -14.95
N ALA A 114 -8.07 7.71 -16.23
CA ALA A 114 -7.21 8.13 -17.34
C ALA A 114 -7.20 9.65 -17.55
N THR A 115 -8.27 10.34 -17.17
CA THR A 115 -8.42 11.78 -17.37
C THR A 115 -8.45 12.56 -16.06
N PHE A 116 -8.19 13.86 -16.16
CA PHE A 116 -8.38 14.78 -15.03
C PHE A 116 -9.81 14.76 -14.51
N GLU A 117 -10.78 14.57 -15.41
CA GLU A 117 -12.20 14.52 -15.07
C GLU A 117 -12.50 13.29 -14.21
N ASP A 118 -12.02 12.11 -14.62
CA ASP A 118 -12.22 10.85 -13.90
C ASP A 118 -11.65 10.93 -12.48
N TYR A 119 -10.40 11.40 -12.36
CA TYR A 119 -9.74 11.55 -11.06
C TYR A 119 -10.42 12.61 -10.17
N ALA A 120 -10.73 13.79 -10.71
CA ALA A 120 -11.35 14.88 -9.95
C ALA A 120 -12.77 14.54 -9.49
N SER A 121 -13.55 13.85 -10.33
CA SER A 121 -14.88 13.34 -9.99
C SER A 121 -14.82 12.38 -8.81
N LEU A 122 -13.93 11.38 -8.87
CA LEU A 122 -13.76 10.42 -7.78
C LEU A 122 -13.30 11.11 -6.48
N GLN A 123 -12.32 12.02 -6.55
CA GLN A 123 -11.84 12.74 -5.37
C GLN A 123 -12.96 13.55 -4.70
N ALA A 124 -13.76 14.27 -5.48
CA ALA A 124 -14.92 14.99 -4.95
C ALA A 124 -15.94 14.02 -4.34
N HIS A 125 -16.19 12.87 -4.99
CA HIS A 125 -17.11 11.87 -4.46
C HIS A 125 -16.65 11.34 -3.11
N LEU A 126 -15.38 10.93 -2.99
CA LEU A 126 -14.79 10.41 -1.75
C LEU A 126 -14.86 11.44 -0.63
N GLU A 127 -14.56 12.70 -0.92
CA GLU A 127 -14.58 13.79 0.06
C GLU A 127 -15.99 14.04 0.60
N VAL A 128 -16.99 14.18 -0.28
CA VAL A 128 -18.37 14.42 0.12
C VAL A 128 -19.00 13.19 0.77
N ALA A 129 -18.71 11.99 0.26
CA ALA A 129 -19.21 10.75 0.83
C ALA A 129 -18.67 10.53 2.26
N ALA A 130 -17.42 10.90 2.53
CA ALA A 130 -16.86 10.87 3.87
C ALA A 130 -17.59 11.83 4.83
N GLU A 131 -17.96 13.04 4.38
CA GLU A 131 -18.81 13.96 5.16
C GLU A 131 -20.20 13.38 5.44
N ALA A 132 -20.74 12.61 4.50
CA ALA A 132 -22.01 11.90 4.63
C ALA A 132 -21.91 10.61 5.46
N GLY A 133 -20.72 10.24 5.96
CA GLY A 133 -20.51 9.03 6.76
C GLY A 133 -20.52 7.73 5.95
N LEU A 134 -20.26 7.80 4.65
CA LEU A 134 -20.23 6.64 3.75
C LEU A 134 -18.83 6.04 3.64
N ASP A 135 -18.79 4.73 3.38
CA ASP A 135 -17.54 3.98 3.24
C ASP A 135 -16.86 4.25 1.89
N ALA A 136 -15.55 4.54 1.94
CA ALA A 136 -14.76 4.84 0.75
C ALA A 136 -14.65 3.67 -0.23
N VAL A 137 -14.68 2.42 0.25
CA VAL A 137 -14.64 1.23 -0.59
C VAL A 137 -15.92 1.12 -1.41
N ASP A 138 -17.06 1.47 -0.85
CA ASP A 138 -18.33 1.47 -1.59
C ASP A 138 -18.36 2.57 -2.65
N VAL A 139 -17.81 3.75 -2.35
CA VAL A 139 -17.61 4.82 -3.35
C VAL A 139 -16.70 4.36 -4.48
N LEU A 140 -15.58 3.69 -4.19
CA LEU A 140 -14.69 3.15 -5.22
C LEU A 140 -15.41 2.14 -6.10
N LYS A 141 -16.22 1.24 -5.52
CA LYS A 141 -17.04 0.28 -6.28
C LYS A 141 -18.03 0.99 -7.21
N GLU A 142 -18.65 2.09 -6.78
CA GLU A 142 -19.54 2.88 -7.65
C GLU A 142 -18.81 3.45 -8.87
N HIS A 143 -17.53 3.78 -8.71
CA HIS A 143 -16.63 4.19 -9.80
C HIS A 143 -15.99 3.01 -10.54
N GLY A 144 -16.44 1.79 -10.25
CA GLY A 144 -15.92 0.56 -10.84
C GLY A 144 -14.47 0.27 -10.47
N LEU A 145 -13.93 0.85 -9.40
CA LEU A 145 -12.55 0.70 -8.95
C LEU A 145 -12.42 -0.27 -7.78
N SER A 146 -11.37 -1.08 -7.80
CA SER A 146 -10.86 -1.73 -6.60
C SER A 146 -9.96 -0.79 -5.79
N VAL A 147 -9.69 -1.13 -4.52
CA VAL A 147 -8.72 -0.38 -3.69
C VAL A 147 -7.33 -0.48 -4.31
N TYR A 148 -6.99 -1.64 -4.88
CA TYR A 148 -5.75 -1.85 -5.60
C TYR A 148 -5.65 -0.91 -6.82
N GLU A 149 -6.64 -0.91 -7.71
CA GLU A 149 -6.66 -0.04 -8.89
C GLU A 149 -6.53 1.43 -8.50
N PHE A 150 -7.31 1.90 -7.52
CA PHE A 150 -7.19 3.28 -7.03
C PHE A 150 -5.77 3.59 -6.55
N SER A 151 -5.16 2.70 -5.76
CA SER A 151 -3.80 2.91 -5.24
C SER A 151 -2.74 3.01 -6.35
N GLN A 152 -2.92 2.30 -7.46
CA GLN A 152 -1.99 2.33 -8.59
C GLN A 152 -2.25 3.53 -9.50
N GLU A 153 -3.52 3.82 -9.78
CA GLU A 153 -3.93 4.85 -10.74
C GLU A 153 -3.92 6.27 -10.17
N ALA A 154 -4.00 6.45 -8.84
CA ALA A 154 -3.95 7.77 -8.21
C ALA A 154 -2.54 8.40 -8.23
N ARG A 155 -1.47 7.59 -8.24
CA ARG A 155 -0.07 8.08 -8.09
C ARG A 155 0.35 9.11 -9.15
N PRO A 156 0.11 8.90 -10.46
CA PRO A 156 0.46 9.89 -11.49
C PRO A 156 -0.24 11.23 -11.28
N TRP A 157 -1.46 11.22 -10.71
CA TRP A 157 -2.23 12.43 -10.46
C TRP A 157 -1.67 13.24 -9.30
N VAL A 158 -1.19 12.61 -8.24
CA VAL A 158 -0.50 13.30 -7.14
C VAL A 158 0.69 14.12 -7.66
N GLU A 159 1.52 13.51 -8.51
CA GLU A 159 2.66 14.22 -9.11
C GLU A 159 2.23 15.32 -10.09
N LYS A 160 1.16 15.07 -10.86
CA LYS A 160 0.63 16.04 -11.81
C LYS A 160 0.03 17.25 -11.10
N MET A 161 -0.65 17.05 -9.97
CA MET A 161 -1.16 18.13 -9.12
C MET A 161 -0.03 18.95 -8.52
N ALA A 162 1.04 18.31 -8.05
CA ALA A 162 2.22 19.01 -7.53
C ALA A 162 2.88 19.89 -8.60
N ARG A 163 2.92 19.44 -9.87
CA ARG A 163 3.44 20.23 -11.00
C ARG A 163 2.48 21.35 -11.43
N ALA A 164 1.17 21.09 -11.44
CA ALA A 164 0.17 22.06 -11.86
C ALA A 164 0.06 23.27 -10.91
N ALA A 165 0.32 23.06 -9.62
CA ALA A 165 0.45 24.14 -8.64
C ALA A 165 1.61 25.12 -8.97
N GLY A 166 2.53 24.73 -9.86
CA GLY A 166 3.66 25.53 -10.33
C GLY A 166 3.38 26.46 -11.53
N GLY A 167 2.13 26.54 -12.04
CA GLY A 167 1.72 27.61 -12.97
C GLY A 167 1.33 27.21 -14.41
N ASP A 168 0.92 25.96 -14.67
CA ASP A 168 0.51 25.52 -16.02
C ASP A 168 -1.00 25.69 -16.34
N GLY A 169 -1.77 26.31 -15.45
CA GLY A 169 -3.24 26.47 -15.57
C GLY A 169 -4.04 25.18 -15.38
N GLY A 170 -3.39 24.03 -15.21
CA GLY A 170 -4.04 22.75 -14.92
C GLY A 170 -4.72 22.73 -13.55
N PHE A 171 -4.21 23.52 -12.60
CA PHE A 171 -4.79 23.65 -11.27
C PHE A 171 -6.18 24.31 -11.30
N GLU A 172 -6.34 25.42 -12.01
CA GLU A 172 -7.63 26.12 -12.14
C GLU A 172 -8.69 25.23 -12.80
N ARG A 173 -8.32 24.54 -13.89
CA ARG A 173 -9.23 23.59 -14.55
C ARG A 173 -9.65 22.47 -13.60
N MET A 174 -8.74 21.95 -12.80
CA MET A 174 -9.03 20.91 -11.82
C MET A 174 -9.94 21.41 -10.70
N THR A 175 -9.72 22.62 -10.20
CA THR A 175 -10.57 23.25 -9.18
C THR A 175 -12.00 23.37 -9.67
N LEU A 176 -12.22 23.89 -10.89
CA LEU A 176 -13.55 24.02 -11.48
C LEU A 176 -14.28 22.67 -11.65
N ILE A 177 -13.56 21.64 -12.07
CA ILE A 177 -14.12 20.28 -12.20
C ILE A 177 -14.51 19.74 -10.82
N ARG A 178 -13.63 19.89 -9.82
CA ARG A 178 -13.89 19.44 -8.45
C ARG A 178 -15.08 20.16 -7.82
N GLU A 179 -15.18 21.48 -7.97
CA GLU A 179 -16.32 22.26 -7.48
C GLU A 179 -17.64 21.80 -8.08
N ARG A 180 -17.67 21.54 -9.40
CA ARG A 180 -18.86 21.00 -10.06
C ARG A 180 -19.29 19.67 -9.47
N TYR A 181 -18.35 18.74 -9.28
CA TYR A 181 -18.68 17.42 -8.75
C TYR A 181 -18.99 17.44 -7.25
N ASP A 182 -18.31 18.26 -6.46
CA ASP A 182 -18.64 18.49 -5.05
C ASP A 182 -20.10 18.95 -4.91
N ALA A 183 -20.52 19.94 -5.69
CA ALA A 183 -21.91 20.40 -5.70
C ALA A 183 -22.90 19.28 -6.07
N GLN A 184 -22.59 18.47 -7.08
CA GLN A 184 -23.43 17.35 -7.51
C GLN A 184 -23.56 16.28 -6.41
N TYR A 185 -22.44 15.86 -5.80
CA TYR A 185 -22.47 14.85 -4.75
C TYR A 185 -23.09 15.38 -3.46
N ARG A 186 -22.89 16.66 -3.12
CA ARG A 186 -23.57 17.29 -1.98
C ARG A 186 -25.07 17.28 -2.16
N GLN A 187 -25.54 17.65 -3.37
CA GLN A 187 -26.95 17.55 -3.71
C GLN A 187 -27.46 16.11 -3.59
N ARG A 188 -26.71 15.12 -4.10
CA ARG A 188 -27.05 13.69 -3.99
C ARG A 188 -27.22 13.24 -2.54
N TYR A 189 -26.38 13.73 -1.63
CA TYR A 189 -26.39 13.33 -0.21
C TYR A 189 -27.17 14.29 0.71
N GLY A 190 -27.81 15.32 0.17
CA GLY A 190 -28.57 16.29 0.96
C GLY A 190 -27.71 17.18 1.86
N LEU A 191 -26.43 17.38 1.51
CA LEU A 191 -25.51 18.24 2.23
C LEU A 191 -25.59 19.69 1.73
N THR A 192 -25.27 20.64 2.61
CA THR A 192 -25.19 22.06 2.25
C THR A 192 -24.01 22.32 1.32
N ALA A 193 -24.17 23.25 0.38
CA ALA A 193 -23.08 23.74 -0.46
C ALA A 193 -21.97 24.34 0.41
N ARG A 194 -20.71 24.10 0.04
CA ARG A 194 -19.57 24.80 0.66
C ARG A 194 -19.65 26.29 0.32
N ALA A 195 -19.29 27.13 1.29
CA ALA A 195 -19.08 28.55 1.01
C ALA A 195 -17.94 28.68 0.00
N ALA A 196 -18.12 29.54 -1.01
CA ALA A 196 -17.06 29.86 -1.96
C ALA A 196 -15.86 30.44 -1.18
N GLN A 197 -14.67 29.88 -1.41
CA GLN A 197 -13.40 30.37 -0.86
C GLN A 197 -12.82 31.46 -1.74
#